data_AF-A0A7S1M6G4-F1
#
_entry.id   AF-A0A7S1M6G4-F1
#
_cell.length_a   1.000
_cell.length_b   1.000
_cell.length_c   1.000
_cell.angle_alpha   90.00
_cell.angle_beta   90.00
_cell.angle_gamma   90.00
#
_symmetry.space_group_name_H-M   'P 1'
#
loop_
_entity.id
_entity.type
_entity.pdbx_description
1 polymer ?
#
loop_
_entity_poly.entity_id
_entity_poly.type
_entity_poly.pdbx_seq_one_letter_code
_entity_poly.pdbx_strand_id
1 'polypeptide(L)'
;AHLTRDVVRQAVIPLSAGRGCSLASVMMNGAYVRPQRMVSHNWDNLFRDLVAAIVADALDEPEFAASAHLLTHCVDQLIEWLRHKGRLQRTYWICALSISQHSSICGANPRGELDPVLRQPHPICPCRTPKFLNSDPPHDLDGRSIPCELNKFADVMGFLAATDPGFQQVIAVDARCEVFTRAWVVAEIAEAHAMGMPQALKLRSADVLATAEASMRDLDVSRMQASRPEDVQEILRRIPDVDAFNAHLQELIFGKGGRGGLLN
;
A
#
# COMPACT_ATOMS: atom_id res chain seq x y z
N ALA A 1 14.21 12.43 5.36
CA ALA A 1 13.56 11.80 4.19
C ALA A 1 12.08 11.68 4.49
N HIS A 2 11.22 11.82 3.47
CA HIS A 2 9.77 11.85 3.67
C HIS A 2 9.19 10.44 3.74
N LEU A 3 8.34 10.21 4.74
CA LEU A 3 7.47 9.05 4.81
C LEU A 3 6.31 9.24 3.85
N THR A 4 5.61 8.16 3.51
CA THR A 4 4.44 8.25 2.63
C THR A 4 3.36 9.16 3.21
N ARG A 5 3.13 9.14 4.53
CA ARG A 5 2.24 10.10 5.20
C ARG A 5 2.64 11.56 4.99
N ASP A 6 3.94 11.86 4.97
CA ASP A 6 4.42 13.23 4.77
C ASP A 6 4.14 13.68 3.34
N VAL A 7 4.40 12.81 2.36
CA VAL A 7 4.10 13.07 0.94
C VAL A 7 2.59 13.23 0.70
N VAL A 8 1.75 12.45 1.40
CA VAL A 8 0.29 12.62 1.32
C VAL A 8 -0.12 14.04 1.74
N ARG A 9 0.44 14.52 2.86
CA ARG A 9 0.12 15.84 3.41
C ARG A 9 0.69 17.00 2.60
N GLN A 10 1.92 16.86 2.10
CA GLN A 10 2.63 17.95 1.43
C GLN A 10 2.42 18.01 -0.08
N ALA A 11 2.13 16.89 -0.73
CA ALA A 11 2.04 16.82 -2.18
C ALA A 11 0.68 16.29 -2.64
N VAL A 12 0.24 15.12 -2.17
CA VAL A 12 -0.99 14.49 -2.67
C VAL A 12 -2.21 15.37 -2.44
N ILE A 13 -2.43 15.82 -1.20
CA ILE A 13 -3.56 16.68 -0.85
C ILE A 13 -3.49 18.03 -1.59
N PRO A 14 -2.36 18.78 -1.56
CA PRO A 14 -2.27 20.05 -2.27
C PRO A 14 -2.43 19.94 -3.79
N LEU A 15 -1.78 18.98 -4.44
CA LEU A 15 -1.84 18.80 -5.90
C LEU A 15 -3.23 18.37 -6.39
N SER A 16 -4.03 17.75 -5.53
CA SER A 16 -5.41 17.37 -5.83
C SER A 16 -6.48 18.35 -5.36
N ALA A 17 -6.10 19.39 -4.61
CA ALA A 17 -7.04 20.32 -3.99
C ALA A 17 -7.92 21.06 -4.99
N GLY A 18 -7.37 21.43 -6.16
CA GLY A 18 -8.13 22.14 -7.19
C GLY A 18 -9.32 21.37 -7.75
N ARG A 19 -9.30 20.03 -7.69
CA ARG A 19 -10.41 19.16 -8.13
C ARG A 19 -11.15 18.50 -6.96
N GLY A 20 -10.59 18.49 -5.76
CA GLY A 20 -11.20 17.87 -4.58
C GLY A 20 -11.37 16.34 -4.70
N CYS A 21 -10.53 15.68 -5.50
CA CYS A 21 -10.59 14.24 -5.78
C CYS A 21 -9.26 13.54 -5.43
N SER A 22 -9.11 12.26 -5.77
CA SER A 22 -7.83 11.56 -5.59
C SER A 22 -6.75 12.11 -6.52
N LEU A 23 -5.46 11.98 -6.13
CA LEU A 23 -4.37 12.43 -6.99
C LEU A 23 -4.29 11.59 -8.27
N ALA A 24 -4.64 10.31 -8.22
CA ALA A 24 -4.73 9.45 -9.40
C ALA A 24 -5.69 10.03 -10.45
N SER A 25 -6.87 10.52 -10.04
CA SER A 25 -7.81 11.19 -10.96
C SER A 25 -7.23 12.47 -11.58
N VAL A 26 -6.38 13.21 -10.85
CA VAL A 26 -5.69 14.38 -11.42
C VAL A 26 -4.64 13.93 -12.45
N MET A 27 -3.79 12.97 -12.08
CA MET A 27 -2.72 12.46 -12.94
C MET A 27 -3.25 11.86 -14.25
N MET A 28 -4.41 11.19 -14.20
CA MET A 28 -5.07 10.60 -15.37
C MET A 28 -6.03 11.57 -16.08
N ASN A 29 -6.04 12.85 -15.69
CA ASN A 29 -6.95 13.86 -16.22
C ASN A 29 -8.44 13.46 -16.18
N GLY A 30 -8.85 12.74 -15.14
CA GLY A 30 -10.21 12.23 -14.96
C GLY A 30 -10.54 11.00 -15.81
N ALA A 31 -9.65 10.55 -16.69
CA ALA A 31 -9.84 9.32 -17.43
C ALA A 31 -9.79 8.11 -16.48
N TYR A 32 -10.71 7.17 -16.67
CA TYR A 32 -10.65 5.89 -15.97
C TYR A 32 -9.45 5.10 -16.48
N VAL A 33 -8.55 4.77 -15.56
CA VAL A 33 -7.41 3.89 -15.81
C VAL A 33 -7.51 2.71 -14.86
N ARG A 34 -7.69 1.53 -15.45
CA ARG A 34 -7.79 0.29 -14.69
C ARG A 34 -6.42 -0.11 -14.14
N PRO A 35 -6.28 -0.33 -12.82
CA PRO A 35 -5.02 -0.82 -12.26
C PRO A 35 -4.82 -2.29 -12.61
N GLN A 36 -3.58 -2.65 -12.95
CA GLN A 36 -3.17 -4.05 -13.16
C GLN A 36 -2.67 -4.68 -11.86
N ARG A 37 -2.27 -3.85 -10.89
CA ARG A 37 -1.81 -4.30 -9.57
C ARG A 37 -2.33 -3.44 -8.45
N MET A 38 -2.57 -4.04 -7.29
CA MET A 38 -2.76 -3.31 -6.03
C MET A 38 -1.50 -3.38 -5.18
N VAL A 39 -1.09 -2.24 -4.62
CA VAL A 39 0.11 -2.15 -3.80
C VAL A 39 -0.28 -2.07 -2.33
N SER A 40 0.11 -3.08 -1.56
CA SER A 40 0.01 -3.11 -0.11
C SER A 40 1.28 -2.52 0.51
N HIS A 41 1.13 -1.49 1.33
CA HIS A 41 2.26 -0.73 1.86
C HIS A 41 1.98 -0.06 3.21
N ASN A 42 3.05 0.26 3.95
CA ASN A 42 2.97 1.00 5.20
C ASN A 42 3.20 2.51 4.97
N TRP A 43 2.30 3.36 5.48
CA TRP A 43 2.44 4.83 5.36
C TRP A 43 3.60 5.40 6.18
N ASP A 44 4.05 4.66 7.20
CA ASP A 44 5.21 5.00 8.03
C ASP A 44 6.54 4.57 7.40
N ASN A 45 6.52 4.04 6.16
CA ASN A 45 7.71 3.78 5.36
C ASN A 45 8.08 5.00 4.48
N LEU A 46 9.35 5.08 4.09
CA LEU A 46 9.85 6.06 3.12
C LEU A 46 9.06 5.98 1.81
N PHE A 47 8.58 7.14 1.34
CA PHE A 47 7.86 7.19 0.07
C PHE A 47 8.72 6.73 -1.12
N ARG A 48 10.03 7.02 -1.07
CA ARG A 48 11.00 6.53 -2.05
C ARG A 48 10.98 5.00 -2.14
N ASP A 49 10.94 4.31 -1.00
CA ASP A 49 11.01 2.84 -0.96
C ASP A 49 9.71 2.23 -1.50
N LEU A 50 8.56 2.86 -1.27
CA LEU A 50 7.29 2.50 -1.94
C LEU A 50 7.40 2.61 -3.48
N VAL A 51 7.89 3.74 -4.00
CA VAL A 51 8.06 3.92 -5.44
C VAL A 51 9.10 2.93 -5.99
N ALA A 52 10.18 2.69 -5.25
CA ALA A 52 11.20 1.72 -5.62
C ALA A 52 10.63 0.30 -5.74
N ALA A 53 9.79 -0.14 -4.81
CA ALA A 53 9.13 -1.45 -4.86
C ALA A 53 8.24 -1.60 -6.11
N ILE A 54 7.54 -0.54 -6.51
CA ILE A 54 6.72 -0.51 -7.73
C ILE A 54 7.57 -0.59 -9.00
N VAL A 55 8.72 0.12 -9.01
CA VAL A 55 9.67 0.07 -10.11
C VAL A 55 10.32 -1.32 -10.20
N ALA A 56 10.70 -1.92 -9.07
CA ALA A 56 11.22 -3.28 -9.01
C ALA A 56 10.19 -4.28 -9.51
N ASP A 57 8.92 -4.16 -9.10
CA ASP A 57 7.83 -4.95 -9.69
C ASP A 57 7.74 -4.78 -11.20
N ALA A 58 7.74 -3.55 -11.70
CA ALA A 58 7.67 -3.26 -13.13
C ALA A 58 8.81 -3.92 -13.90
N LEU A 59 10.01 -3.94 -13.33
CA LEU A 59 11.22 -4.54 -13.90
C LEU A 59 11.31 -6.06 -13.67
N ASP A 60 10.33 -6.64 -12.98
CA ASP A 60 10.28 -8.05 -12.57
C ASP A 60 11.45 -8.44 -11.63
N GLU A 61 11.93 -7.48 -10.83
CA GLU A 61 13.00 -7.64 -9.83
C GLU A 61 12.43 -7.95 -8.43
N PRO A 62 13.05 -8.86 -7.66
CA PRO A 62 12.62 -9.21 -6.30
C PRO A 62 13.01 -8.14 -5.26
N GLU A 63 14.12 -7.44 -5.53
CA GLU A 63 14.71 -6.46 -4.64
C GLU A 63 14.59 -5.05 -5.21
N PHE A 64 14.40 -4.06 -4.33
CA PHE A 64 14.25 -2.67 -4.76
C PHE A 64 15.39 -1.73 -4.33
N ALA A 65 16.46 -2.21 -3.67
CA ALA A 65 17.58 -1.36 -3.28
C ALA A 65 18.21 -0.61 -4.46
N ALA A 66 18.41 -1.29 -5.60
CA ALA A 66 18.93 -0.68 -6.82
C ALA A 66 17.97 0.41 -7.35
N SER A 67 16.68 0.12 -7.42
CA SER A 67 15.65 1.10 -7.82
C SER A 67 15.61 2.30 -6.87
N ALA A 68 15.71 2.08 -5.55
CA ALA A 68 15.75 3.15 -4.57
C ALA A 68 16.99 4.05 -4.71
N HIS A 69 18.15 3.46 -5.01
CA HIS A 69 19.37 4.19 -5.29
C HIS A 69 19.21 5.07 -6.54
N LEU A 70 18.73 4.49 -7.65
CA LEU A 70 18.58 5.21 -8.91
C LEU A 70 17.48 6.29 -8.85
N LEU A 71 16.39 6.08 -8.11
CA LEU A 71 15.38 7.13 -7.86
C LEU A 71 15.98 8.38 -7.20
N THR A 72 17.06 8.21 -6.43
CA THR A 72 17.70 9.32 -5.71
C THR A 72 18.77 10.01 -6.56
N HIS A 73 19.49 9.25 -7.40
CA HIS A 73 20.71 9.75 -8.06
C HIS A 73 20.59 9.87 -9.58
N CYS A 74 19.80 9.00 -10.24
CA CYS A 74 19.79 8.83 -11.70
C CYS A 74 18.41 8.37 -12.21
N VAL A 75 17.34 9.14 -11.97
CA VAL A 75 15.97 8.75 -12.33
C VAL A 75 15.78 8.49 -13.84
N ASP A 76 16.52 9.20 -14.69
CA ASP A 76 16.44 9.04 -16.15
C ASP A 76 16.84 7.63 -16.61
N GLN A 77 17.81 7.00 -15.93
CA GLN A 77 18.22 5.63 -16.23
C GLN A 77 17.10 4.63 -15.93
N LEU A 78 16.35 4.82 -14.83
CA LEU A 78 15.19 3.99 -14.51
C LEU A 78 14.09 4.13 -15.57
N ILE A 79 13.82 5.36 -16.01
CA ILE A 79 12.83 5.62 -17.06
C ILE A 79 13.24 4.92 -18.36
N GLU A 80 14.53 4.95 -18.72
CA GLU A 80 15.06 4.26 -19.89
C GLU A 80 14.91 2.73 -19.77
N TRP A 81 15.24 2.14 -18.62
CA TRP A 81 15.07 0.70 -18.39
C TRP A 81 13.60 0.26 -18.48
N LEU A 82 12.71 1.02 -17.84
CA LEU A 82 11.26 0.78 -17.92
C LEU A 82 10.75 0.91 -19.35
N ARG A 83 11.27 1.87 -20.13
CA ARG A 83 10.94 2.02 -21.54
C ARG A 83 11.40 0.82 -22.36
N HIS A 84 12.65 0.40 -22.20
CA HIS A 84 13.22 -0.74 -22.91
C HIS A 84 12.47 -2.05 -22.60
N LYS A 85 12.02 -2.24 -21.35
CA LYS A 85 11.19 -3.39 -20.96
C LYS A 85 9.71 -3.26 -21.37
N GLY A 86 9.29 -2.12 -21.92
CA GLY A 86 7.89 -1.88 -22.30
C GLY A 86 6.94 -1.78 -21.10
N ARG A 87 7.42 -1.29 -19.96
CA ARG A 87 6.70 -1.32 -18.67
C ARG A 87 6.17 0.03 -18.21
N LEU A 88 6.42 1.11 -18.94
CA LEU A 88 5.97 2.47 -18.60
C LEU A 88 4.44 2.63 -18.50
N GLN A 89 3.68 1.76 -19.17
CA GLN A 89 2.22 1.79 -19.17
C GLN A 89 1.59 0.86 -18.13
N ARG A 90 2.41 0.25 -17.25
CA ARG A 90 1.90 -0.62 -16.18
C ARG A 90 1.23 0.24 -15.11
N THR A 91 0.01 -0.12 -14.73
CA THR A 91 -0.83 0.69 -13.84
C THR A 91 -0.96 0.06 -12.46
N TYR A 92 -0.87 0.90 -11.42
CA TYR A 92 -0.88 0.47 -10.03
C TYR A 92 -1.95 1.24 -9.25
N TRP A 93 -2.69 0.53 -8.41
CA TRP A 93 -3.54 1.10 -7.39
C TRP A 93 -2.75 1.24 -6.10
N ILE A 94 -2.66 2.45 -5.57
CA ILE A 94 -1.89 2.79 -4.37
C ILE A 94 -2.81 3.62 -3.50
N CYS A 95 -3.15 3.16 -2.29
CA CYS A 95 -4.21 3.80 -1.50
C CYS A 95 -3.94 5.30 -1.26
N ALA A 96 -2.67 5.67 -1.05
CA ALA A 96 -2.25 7.07 -0.88
C ALA A 96 -2.55 7.97 -2.09
N LEU A 97 -2.64 7.41 -3.31
CA LEU A 97 -2.88 8.18 -4.54
C LEU A 97 -4.29 7.97 -5.11
N SER A 98 -4.84 6.77 -4.95
CA SER A 98 -6.09 6.32 -5.57
C SER A 98 -7.33 6.69 -4.77
N ILE A 99 -7.20 6.83 -3.45
CA ILE A 99 -8.28 7.27 -2.54
C ILE A 99 -8.34 8.79 -2.50
N SER A 100 -9.55 9.35 -2.46
CA SER A 100 -9.72 10.79 -2.25
C SER A 100 -9.35 11.17 -0.81
N GLN A 101 -8.19 11.79 -0.65
CA GLN A 101 -7.77 12.32 0.65
C GLN A 101 -8.67 13.47 1.11
N HIS A 102 -9.39 14.10 0.17
CA HIS A 102 -10.34 15.18 0.42
C HIS A 102 -11.66 14.70 1.02
N SER A 103 -12.05 13.44 0.82
CA SER A 103 -13.24 12.84 1.44
C SER A 103 -12.93 12.15 2.77
N SER A 104 -11.69 12.22 3.27
CA SER A 104 -11.25 11.45 4.44
C SER A 104 -10.42 12.27 5.43
N ILE A 105 -9.17 12.59 5.11
CA ILE A 105 -8.19 13.03 6.13
C ILE A 105 -7.66 14.46 5.95
N CYS A 106 -7.93 15.15 4.83
CA CYS A 106 -7.24 16.40 4.49
C CYS A 106 -7.54 17.59 5.43
N GLY A 107 -8.66 17.56 6.15
CA GLY A 107 -9.18 18.69 6.93
C GLY A 107 -8.59 18.85 8.34
N ALA A 108 -7.69 17.95 8.76
CA ALA A 108 -7.08 18.00 10.07
C ALA A 108 -5.67 17.39 10.09
N ASN A 109 -4.84 17.82 11.04
CA ASN A 109 -3.58 17.18 11.43
C ASN A 109 -3.67 16.72 12.90
N PRO A 110 -4.43 15.64 13.20
CA PRO A 110 -4.78 15.29 14.58
C PRO A 110 -3.60 14.87 15.44
N ARG A 111 -2.50 14.39 14.82
CA ARG A 111 -1.28 13.98 15.52
C ARG A 111 -0.28 15.13 15.69
N GLY A 112 -0.60 16.34 15.23
CA GLY A 112 0.32 17.48 15.26
C GLY A 112 1.64 17.17 14.56
N GLU A 113 1.62 16.30 13.54
CA GLU A 113 2.83 15.84 12.86
C GLU A 113 3.50 17.03 12.17
N LEU A 114 4.82 17.12 12.31
CA LEU A 114 5.65 18.10 11.66
C LEU A 114 6.27 17.49 10.40
N ASP A 115 6.39 18.30 9.36
CA ASP A 115 7.26 18.06 8.23
C ASP A 115 8.68 17.71 8.74
N PRO A 116 9.24 16.55 8.35
CA PRO A 116 10.54 16.12 8.85
C PRO A 116 11.72 16.97 8.35
N VAL A 117 11.54 17.74 7.26
CA VAL A 117 12.55 18.60 6.64
C VAL A 117 12.33 20.06 7.05
N LEU A 118 11.13 20.60 6.85
CA LEU A 118 10.81 22.01 7.14
C LEU A 118 10.56 22.26 8.63
N ARG A 119 10.29 21.20 9.41
CA ARG A 119 9.96 21.28 10.85
C ARG A 119 8.73 22.14 11.15
N GLN A 120 7.83 22.25 10.18
CA GLN A 120 6.56 22.98 10.28
C GLN A 120 5.38 22.02 10.33
N PRO A 121 4.24 22.40 10.94
CA PRO A 121 3.03 21.57 10.90
C PRO A 121 2.61 21.28 9.46
N HIS A 122 2.19 20.04 9.19
CA HIS A 122 1.62 19.69 7.90
C HIS A 122 0.41 20.58 7.56
N PRO A 123 0.28 21.05 6.30
CA PRO A 123 -0.79 21.95 5.91
C PRO A 123 -2.16 21.28 6.04
N ILE A 124 -3.16 22.08 6.44
CA ILE A 124 -4.56 21.66 6.49
C ILE A 124 -5.26 22.18 5.25
N CYS A 125 -5.98 21.31 4.56
CA CYS A 125 -6.71 21.69 3.37
C CYS A 125 -7.99 22.48 3.75
N PRO A 126 -8.23 23.67 3.15
CA PRO A 126 -9.42 24.47 3.45
C PRO A 126 -10.68 24.01 2.72
N CYS A 127 -10.64 22.84 2.04
CA CYS A 127 -11.79 22.35 1.29
C CYS A 127 -12.97 22.03 2.22
N ARG A 128 -14.18 22.20 1.69
CA ARG A 128 -15.43 21.90 2.41
C ARG A 128 -16.00 20.53 2.07
N THR A 129 -15.22 19.70 1.37
CA THR A 129 -15.63 18.33 1.04
C THR A 129 -15.96 17.59 2.34
N PRO A 130 -17.14 16.96 2.46
CA PRO A 130 -17.48 16.16 3.63
C PRO A 130 -16.44 15.06 3.87
N LYS A 131 -16.16 14.76 5.13
CA LYS A 131 -15.23 13.71 5.54
C LYS A 131 -16.02 12.51 6.02
N PHE A 132 -15.70 11.33 5.49
CA PHE A 132 -16.35 10.08 5.82
C PHE A 132 -15.32 9.05 6.30
N LEU A 133 -15.50 8.61 7.53
CA LEU A 133 -14.76 7.57 8.23
C LEU A 133 -15.64 6.33 8.41
N ASN A 134 -15.05 5.25 8.90
CA ASN A 134 -15.69 3.91 8.93
C ASN A 134 -17.06 3.88 9.62
N SER A 135 -17.31 4.78 10.58
CA SER A 135 -18.54 4.85 11.37
C SER A 135 -19.61 5.80 10.80
N ASP A 136 -19.32 6.57 9.75
CA ASP A 136 -20.23 7.61 9.28
C ASP A 136 -21.39 7.03 8.43
N PRO A 137 -22.64 7.46 8.65
CA PRO A 137 -23.79 6.98 7.88
C PRO A 137 -23.82 7.56 6.45
N PRO A 138 -24.59 6.95 5.53
CA PRO A 138 -25.36 5.71 5.71
C PRO A 138 -24.46 4.47 5.71
N HIS A 139 -24.93 3.41 6.37
CA HIS A 139 -24.25 2.11 6.45
C HIS A 139 -24.86 1.11 5.47
N ASP A 140 -24.04 0.19 4.96
CA ASP A 140 -24.49 -0.97 4.20
C ASP A 140 -25.08 -2.06 5.12
N LEU A 141 -25.47 -3.20 4.53
CA LEU A 141 -26.06 -4.32 5.28
C LEU A 141 -25.09 -4.93 6.31
N ASP A 142 -23.79 -4.74 6.11
CA ASP A 142 -22.73 -5.21 7.00
C ASP A 142 -22.34 -4.15 8.04
N GLY A 143 -23.05 -3.01 8.08
CA GLY A 143 -22.79 -1.91 9.01
C GLY A 143 -21.58 -1.05 8.62
N ARG A 144 -21.00 -1.22 7.42
CA ARG A 144 -19.87 -0.40 6.97
C ARG A 144 -20.38 0.91 6.37
N SER A 145 -19.72 2.02 6.68
CA SER A 145 -20.00 3.31 6.04
C SER A 145 -19.94 3.18 4.50
N ILE A 146 -21.04 3.52 3.83
CA ILE A 146 -21.13 3.55 2.35
C ILE A 146 -20.22 4.64 1.76
N PRO A 147 -20.20 5.88 2.27
CA PRO A 147 -19.39 6.95 1.66
C PRO A 147 -17.90 6.89 2.05
N CYS A 148 -17.50 6.05 3.00
CA CYS A 148 -16.09 5.93 3.39
C CYS A 148 -15.30 5.06 2.41
N GLU A 149 -14.40 5.65 1.64
CA GLU A 149 -13.53 4.92 0.70
C GLU A 149 -12.51 4.00 1.43
N LEU A 150 -12.17 4.31 2.69
CA LEU A 150 -11.13 3.60 3.45
C LEU A 150 -11.52 2.17 3.86
N ASN A 151 -12.81 1.86 3.90
CA ASN A 151 -13.31 0.52 4.25
C ASN A 151 -13.65 -0.35 3.02
N LYS A 152 -13.34 0.13 1.81
CA LYS A 152 -13.69 -0.52 0.53
C LYS A 152 -12.53 -1.25 -0.14
N PHE A 153 -11.40 -1.41 0.56
CA PHE A 153 -10.20 -1.96 -0.06
C PHE A 153 -10.40 -3.42 -0.49
N ALA A 154 -11.01 -4.24 0.36
CA ALA A 154 -11.40 -5.61 0.01
C ALA A 154 -12.39 -5.65 -1.17
N ASP A 155 -13.38 -4.76 -1.18
CA ASP A 155 -14.37 -4.68 -2.28
C ASP A 155 -13.69 -4.31 -3.62
N VAL A 156 -12.73 -3.38 -3.59
CA VAL A 156 -11.92 -2.99 -4.76
C VAL A 156 -11.04 -4.15 -5.23
N MET A 157 -10.37 -4.84 -4.31
CA MET A 157 -9.56 -6.03 -4.62
C MET A 157 -10.42 -7.11 -5.27
N GLY A 158 -11.56 -7.45 -4.66
CA GLY A 158 -12.48 -8.46 -5.17
C GLY A 158 -13.06 -8.12 -6.53
N PHE A 159 -13.49 -6.87 -6.72
CA PHE A 159 -13.98 -6.41 -8.01
C PHE A 159 -12.90 -6.52 -9.11
N LEU A 160 -11.68 -6.06 -8.84
CA LEU A 160 -10.59 -6.07 -9.82
C LEU A 160 -10.12 -7.48 -10.14
N ALA A 161 -9.96 -8.34 -9.13
CA ALA A 161 -9.59 -9.75 -9.30
C ALA A 161 -10.64 -10.53 -10.11
N ALA A 162 -11.92 -10.33 -9.80
CA ALA A 162 -13.02 -11.01 -10.49
C ALA A 162 -13.17 -10.59 -11.96
N THR A 163 -12.70 -9.39 -12.32
CA THR A 163 -12.87 -8.82 -13.67
C THR A 163 -11.57 -8.72 -14.47
N ASP A 164 -10.44 -9.14 -13.91
CA ASP A 164 -9.15 -9.25 -14.59
C ASP A 164 -8.32 -10.41 -14.01
N PRO A 165 -8.22 -11.56 -14.71
CA PRO A 165 -7.42 -12.71 -14.27
C PRO A 165 -5.93 -12.41 -14.13
N GLY A 166 -5.45 -11.32 -14.73
CA GLY A 166 -4.07 -10.86 -14.64
C GLY A 166 -3.81 -9.88 -13.50
N PHE A 167 -4.82 -9.56 -12.68
CA PHE A 167 -4.67 -8.65 -11.54
C PHE A 167 -3.86 -9.30 -10.41
N GLN A 168 -2.92 -8.55 -9.83
CA GLN A 168 -1.98 -9.07 -8.83
C GLN A 168 -1.81 -8.11 -7.66
N GLN A 169 -1.33 -8.63 -6.53
CA GLN A 169 -0.92 -7.82 -5.39
C GLN A 169 0.60 -7.66 -5.37
N VAL A 170 1.08 -6.44 -5.11
CA VAL A 170 2.48 -6.15 -4.78
C VAL A 170 2.55 -5.78 -3.31
N ILE A 171 3.42 -6.45 -2.58
CA ILE A 171 3.64 -6.19 -1.15
C ILE A 171 4.99 -5.49 -1.01
N ALA A 172 4.95 -4.18 -0.75
CA ALA A 172 6.14 -3.36 -0.59
C ALA A 172 6.66 -3.44 0.85
N VAL A 173 7.68 -4.29 1.06
CA VAL A 173 8.22 -4.55 2.40
C VAL A 173 9.21 -3.46 2.80
N ASP A 174 8.94 -2.81 3.92
CA ASP A 174 9.86 -1.84 4.49
C ASP A 174 11.12 -2.51 5.07
N ALA A 175 12.17 -1.72 5.32
CA ALA A 175 13.45 -2.23 5.80
C ALA A 175 13.39 -2.90 7.18
N ARG A 176 12.28 -2.78 7.90
CA ARG A 176 12.05 -3.41 9.21
C ARG A 176 10.97 -4.47 9.17
N CYS A 177 10.42 -4.76 7.98
CA CYS A 177 9.29 -5.67 7.77
C CYS A 177 8.05 -5.32 8.62
N GLU A 178 7.90 -4.04 9.03
CA GLU A 178 6.74 -3.57 9.80
C GLU A 178 5.43 -3.75 9.04
N VAL A 179 5.46 -3.81 7.71
CA VAL A 179 4.31 -4.08 6.84
C VAL A 179 3.49 -5.29 7.30
N PHE A 180 4.13 -6.34 7.81
CA PHE A 180 3.45 -7.56 8.25
C PHE A 180 2.86 -7.46 9.66
N THR A 181 3.14 -6.40 10.40
CA THR A 181 2.50 -6.15 11.71
C THR A 181 1.32 -5.19 11.59
N ARG A 182 1.11 -4.58 10.41
CA ARG A 182 0.01 -3.64 10.14
C ARG A 182 -1.25 -4.40 9.79
N ALA A 183 -2.25 -4.32 10.66
CA ALA A 183 -3.50 -5.05 10.50
C ALA A 183 -4.11 -4.87 9.10
N TRP A 184 -4.23 -3.64 8.61
CA TRP A 184 -4.77 -3.35 7.27
C TRP A 184 -4.01 -4.02 6.13
N VAL A 185 -2.67 -4.05 6.19
CA VAL A 185 -1.87 -4.71 5.15
C VAL A 185 -2.03 -6.23 5.23
N VAL A 186 -2.02 -6.78 6.44
CA VAL A 186 -2.28 -8.21 6.68
C VAL A 186 -3.65 -8.62 6.13
N ALA A 187 -4.67 -7.79 6.33
CA ALA A 187 -6.01 -8.00 5.77
C ALA A 187 -6.00 -8.05 4.25
N GLU A 188 -5.30 -7.12 3.60
CA GLU A 188 -5.15 -7.12 2.13
C GLU A 188 -4.42 -8.38 1.63
N ILE A 189 -3.38 -8.83 2.34
CA ILE A 189 -2.66 -10.08 2.02
C ILE A 189 -3.58 -11.30 2.17
N ALA A 190 -4.41 -11.33 3.23
CA ALA A 190 -5.39 -12.39 3.46
C ALA A 190 -6.48 -12.42 2.38
N GLU A 191 -7.00 -11.26 2.02
CA GLU A 191 -8.02 -11.11 0.98
C GLU A 191 -7.47 -11.59 -0.38
N ALA A 192 -6.27 -11.14 -0.78
CA ALA A 192 -5.63 -11.59 -2.01
C ALA A 192 -5.43 -13.11 -2.05
N HIS A 193 -4.95 -13.70 -0.94
CA HIS A 193 -4.76 -15.15 -0.83
C HIS A 193 -6.08 -15.92 -0.94
N ALA A 194 -7.12 -15.48 -0.24
CA ALA A 194 -8.44 -16.11 -0.28
C ALA A 194 -9.04 -16.13 -1.70
N MET A 195 -8.72 -15.13 -2.52
CA MET A 195 -9.14 -15.04 -3.92
C MET A 195 -8.21 -15.75 -4.91
N GLY A 196 -7.10 -16.34 -4.45
CA GLY A 196 -6.09 -16.93 -5.33
C GLY A 196 -5.35 -15.90 -6.20
N MET A 197 -5.33 -14.63 -5.80
CA MET A 197 -4.63 -13.56 -6.50
C MET A 197 -3.11 -13.79 -6.41
N PRO A 198 -2.34 -13.67 -7.51
CA PRO A 198 -0.88 -13.73 -7.42
C PRO A 198 -0.34 -12.59 -6.55
N GLN A 199 0.56 -12.93 -5.62
CA GLN A 199 1.19 -11.99 -4.69
C GLN A 199 2.69 -11.92 -4.98
N ALA A 200 3.21 -10.70 -5.15
CA ALA A 200 4.63 -10.44 -5.40
C ALA A 200 5.22 -9.65 -4.23
N LEU A 201 6.18 -10.27 -3.54
CA LEU A 201 6.92 -9.62 -2.46
C LEU A 201 8.06 -8.78 -3.04
N LYS A 202 8.18 -7.53 -2.58
CA LYS A 202 9.30 -6.65 -2.96
C LYS A 202 10.06 -6.26 -1.71
N LEU A 203 11.25 -6.82 -1.57
CA LEU A 203 12.15 -6.60 -0.44
C LEU A 203 13.14 -5.50 -0.77
N ARG A 204 13.66 -4.81 0.24
CA ARG A 204 14.75 -3.86 -0.01
C ARG A 204 16.00 -4.58 -0.50
N SER A 205 16.39 -5.64 0.21
CA SER A 205 17.45 -6.58 -0.14
C SER A 205 17.22 -7.90 0.59
N ALA A 206 17.85 -8.98 0.15
CA ALA A 206 17.85 -10.27 0.85
C ALA A 206 18.31 -10.15 2.31
N ASP A 207 19.28 -9.26 2.59
CA ASP A 207 19.82 -9.02 3.94
C ASP A 207 18.76 -8.54 4.93
N VAL A 208 17.73 -7.81 4.48
CA VAL A 208 16.63 -7.38 5.34
C VAL A 208 15.90 -8.58 5.91
N LEU A 209 15.64 -9.59 5.07
CA LEU A 209 14.96 -10.80 5.52
C LEU A 209 15.87 -11.63 6.44
N ALA A 210 17.16 -11.72 6.14
CA ALA A 210 18.13 -12.43 7.00
C ALA A 210 18.21 -11.80 8.40
N THR A 211 18.19 -10.46 8.47
CA THR A 211 18.26 -9.73 9.74
C THR A 211 16.95 -9.81 10.53
N ALA A 212 15.81 -9.81 9.83
CA ALA A 212 14.48 -9.89 10.43
C ALA A 212 13.97 -11.34 10.59
N GLU A 213 14.75 -12.36 10.21
CA GLU A 213 14.26 -13.74 10.11
C GLU A 213 13.65 -14.23 11.43
N ALA A 214 14.33 -13.99 12.55
CA ALA A 214 13.83 -14.41 13.87
C ALA A 214 12.47 -13.78 14.19
N SER A 215 12.31 -12.47 14.01
CA SER A 215 11.03 -11.79 14.28
C SER A 215 9.94 -12.15 13.28
N MET A 216 10.31 -12.46 12.03
CA MET A 216 9.36 -12.85 10.98
C MET A 216 8.89 -14.30 11.13
N ARG A 217 9.71 -15.20 11.71
CA ARG A 217 9.29 -16.59 12.00
C ARG A 217 8.25 -16.66 13.12
N ASP A 218 8.30 -15.72 14.05
CA ASP A 218 7.34 -15.62 15.16
C ASP A 218 6.09 -14.80 14.79
N LEU A 219 5.92 -14.47 13.51
CA LEU A 219 4.82 -13.64 13.06
C LEU A 219 3.49 -14.38 13.17
N ASP A 220 2.57 -13.75 13.88
CA ASP A 220 1.24 -14.27 14.18
C ASP A 220 0.24 -13.13 14.01
N VAL A 221 -0.67 -13.29 13.06
CA VAL A 221 -1.68 -12.26 12.74
C VAL A 221 -2.63 -11.96 13.90
N SER A 222 -2.79 -12.88 14.86
CA SER A 222 -3.59 -12.60 16.06
C SER A 222 -2.94 -11.54 16.96
N ARG A 223 -1.64 -11.26 16.78
CA ARG A 223 -0.84 -10.28 17.53
C ARG A 223 -0.58 -8.98 16.74
N MET A 224 -1.25 -8.79 15.61
CA MET A 224 -1.07 -7.60 14.76
C MET A 224 -1.51 -6.31 15.45
N GLN A 225 -0.98 -5.19 14.97
CA GLN A 225 -1.23 -3.86 15.55
C GLN A 225 -2.10 -3.02 14.61
N ALA A 226 -3.08 -2.33 15.22
CA ALA A 226 -3.84 -1.28 14.59
C ALA A 226 -4.00 -0.10 15.55
N SER A 227 -4.15 1.10 15.01
CA SER A 227 -4.47 2.29 15.82
C SER A 227 -5.83 2.16 16.51
N ARG A 228 -6.71 1.29 15.99
CA ARG A 228 -8.06 1.01 16.48
C ARG A 228 -8.19 -0.51 16.71
N PRO A 229 -8.33 -0.99 17.96
CA PRO A 229 -8.42 -2.43 18.24
C PRO A 229 -9.58 -3.14 17.52
N GLU A 230 -10.66 -2.44 17.23
CA GLU A 230 -11.79 -2.95 16.45
C GLU A 230 -11.40 -3.37 15.02
N ASP A 231 -10.40 -2.71 14.41
CA ASP A 231 -9.90 -3.07 13.07
C ASP A 231 -9.28 -4.48 13.12
N VAL A 232 -8.53 -4.80 14.19
CA VAL A 232 -7.92 -6.13 14.37
C VAL A 232 -9.01 -7.21 14.46
N GLN A 233 -10.07 -6.95 15.22
CA GLN A 233 -11.18 -7.90 15.37
C GLN A 233 -11.94 -8.10 14.06
N GLU A 234 -12.18 -7.03 13.29
CA GLU A 234 -12.81 -7.12 11.98
C GLU A 234 -11.99 -7.99 11.02
N ILE A 235 -10.67 -7.81 11.01
CA ILE A 235 -9.76 -8.54 10.14
C ILE A 235 -9.70 -10.01 10.53
N LEU A 236 -9.56 -10.32 11.82
CA LEU A 236 -9.53 -11.71 12.30
C LEU A 236 -10.83 -12.46 11.99
N ARG A 237 -11.99 -11.78 11.98
CA ARG A 237 -13.26 -12.40 11.56
C ARG A 237 -13.30 -12.76 10.07
N ARG A 238 -12.49 -12.11 9.24
CA ARG A 238 -12.38 -12.40 7.80
C ARG A 238 -11.38 -13.50 7.48
N ILE A 239 -10.53 -13.87 8.43
CA ILE A 239 -9.56 -14.95 8.28
C ILE A 239 -10.18 -16.22 8.88
N PRO A 240 -10.75 -17.12 8.05
CA PRO A 240 -11.48 -18.28 8.57
C PRO A 240 -10.58 -19.28 9.30
N ASP A 241 -9.31 -19.36 8.90
CA ASP A 241 -8.29 -20.22 9.50
C ASP A 241 -6.99 -19.42 9.70
N VAL A 242 -6.78 -18.99 10.95
CA VAL A 242 -5.62 -18.16 11.35
C VAL A 242 -4.32 -18.94 11.21
N ASP A 243 -4.31 -20.24 11.52
CA ASP A 243 -3.10 -21.06 11.47
C ASP A 243 -2.69 -21.32 10.02
N ALA A 244 -3.65 -21.65 9.15
CA ALA A 244 -3.39 -21.79 7.72
C ALA A 244 -2.92 -20.47 7.09
N PHE A 245 -3.48 -19.33 7.51
CA PHE A 245 -3.04 -18.03 7.02
C PHE A 245 -1.63 -17.66 7.50
N ASN A 246 -1.31 -17.92 8.78
CA ASN A 246 0.04 -17.76 9.30
C ASN A 246 1.03 -18.63 8.52
N ALA A 247 0.69 -19.89 8.21
CA ALA A 247 1.53 -20.77 7.39
C ALA A 247 1.72 -20.24 5.96
N HIS A 248 0.67 -19.72 5.33
CA HIS A 248 0.77 -19.06 4.01
C HIS A 248 1.69 -17.85 4.06
N LEU A 249 1.58 -17.02 5.10
CA LEU A 249 2.43 -15.86 5.28
C LEU A 249 3.91 -16.26 5.46
N GLN A 250 4.19 -17.35 6.18
CA GLN A 250 5.53 -17.93 6.26
C GLN A 250 6.04 -18.41 4.89
N GLU A 251 5.20 -19.06 4.08
CA GLU A 251 5.56 -19.49 2.71
C GLU A 251 5.79 -18.30 1.76
N LEU A 252 4.99 -17.24 1.89
CA LEU A 252 5.15 -16.01 1.11
C LEU A 252 6.48 -15.33 1.44
N ILE A 253 6.87 -15.30 2.72
CA ILE A 253 8.10 -14.66 3.20
C ILE A 253 9.34 -15.54 2.93
N PHE A 254 9.29 -16.83 3.25
CA PHE A 254 10.47 -17.71 3.25
C PHE A 254 10.46 -18.80 2.18
N GLY A 255 9.32 -19.06 1.54
CA GLY A 255 9.17 -20.06 0.50
C GLY A 255 9.69 -19.61 -0.86
N LYS A 256 9.30 -20.31 -1.93
CA LYS A 256 9.78 -19.99 -3.29
C LYS A 256 9.29 -18.63 -3.81
N GLY A 257 8.22 -18.08 -3.27
CA GLY A 257 7.75 -16.72 -3.61
C GLY A 257 8.64 -15.61 -3.05
N GLY A 258 9.16 -15.78 -1.83
CA GLY A 258 10.06 -14.82 -1.17
C GLY A 258 11.54 -15.06 -1.45
N ARG A 259 12.01 -16.32 -1.37
CA ARG A 259 13.40 -16.72 -1.64
C ARG A 259 13.66 -17.15 -3.09
N GLY A 260 12.66 -17.68 -3.81
CA GLY A 260 12.84 -18.10 -5.21
C GLY A 260 12.87 -16.92 -6.21
N GLY A 261 12.46 -15.72 -5.78
CA GLY A 261 12.83 -14.48 -6.45
C GLY A 261 14.29 -14.09 -6.18
N LEU A 262 14.84 -14.40 -5.00
CA LEU A 262 16.20 -14.05 -4.57
C LEU A 262 17.30 -15.06 -5.01
N LEU A 263 16.91 -16.21 -5.56
CA LEU A 263 17.79 -17.34 -5.92
C LEU A 263 17.80 -17.67 -7.42
N ASN A 264 17.24 -16.81 -8.27
CA ASN A 264 17.35 -16.92 -9.73
C ASN A 264 18.16 -15.77 -10.32
#